data_AF-A0A7C5A2N9-F1
#
_entry.id   AF-A0A7C5A2N9-F1
#
_cell.length_a   1.000
_cell.length_b   1.000
_cell.length_c   1.000
_cell.angle_alpha   90.00
_cell.angle_beta   90.00
_cell.angle_gamma   90.00
#
_symmetry.space_group_name_H-M   'P 1'
#
loop_
_entity.id
_entity.type
_entity.pdbx_description
1 polymer ?
#
loop_
_entity_poly.entity_id
_entity_poly.type
_entity_poly.pdbx_seq_one_letter_code
_entity_poly.pdbx_strand_id
1 'polypeptide(L)'
;MISARPPIDGPDVGDLQVEIKSPHYCDTDLPSGGNNEGAGTYSGNLNGREIWILVYTQSLEYFPQSPDACQQLPAQASGGNWVTTMALGPDDQAERFDIVATVAGSDSEASQVFKAWLKTGCDTEDYPGFRDLPAGLTELDAVTVKTKGP
;
A
#
# COMPACT_ATOMS: atom_id res chain seq x y z
N MET A 1 18.68 -4.14 9.32
CA MET A 1 18.86 -2.83 8.65
C MET A 1 17.57 -2.07 8.83
N ILE A 2 17.67 -0.81 9.23
CA ILE A 2 16.53 0.06 9.53
C ILE A 2 16.03 0.65 8.21
N SER A 3 14.71 0.64 7.96
CA SER A 3 14.11 1.28 6.78
C SER A 3 14.45 2.78 6.75
N ALA A 4 14.75 3.33 5.57
CA ALA A 4 15.02 4.76 5.37
C ALA A 4 13.77 5.57 5.02
N ARG A 5 12.59 4.93 5.05
CA ARG A 5 11.31 5.50 4.66
C ARG A 5 10.87 6.61 5.64
N PRO A 6 10.41 7.77 5.16
CA PRO A 6 9.80 8.79 6.01
C PRO A 6 8.54 8.25 6.70
N PRO A 7 8.34 8.46 8.01
CA PRO A 7 7.10 8.08 8.68
C PRO A 7 5.90 8.86 8.08
N ILE A 8 4.73 8.22 8.07
CA ILE A 8 3.49 8.83 7.58
C ILE A 8 2.64 9.24 8.79
N ASP A 9 2.79 10.50 9.19
CA ASP A 9 2.07 11.08 10.32
C ASP A 9 0.80 11.79 9.83
N GLY A 10 -0.36 11.22 10.16
CA GLY A 10 -1.68 11.72 9.79
C GLY A 10 -2.59 12.04 10.98
N PRO A 11 -3.89 12.24 10.70
CA PRO A 11 -4.91 12.39 11.74
C PRO A 11 -4.91 11.22 12.74
N ASP A 12 -5.28 11.49 13.99
CA ASP A 12 -5.44 10.42 14.99
C ASP A 12 -6.56 9.45 14.60
N VAL A 13 -6.23 8.17 14.60
CA VAL A 13 -7.12 7.03 14.29
C VAL A 13 -7.03 5.96 15.38
N GLY A 14 -6.80 6.35 16.64
CA GLY A 14 -6.63 5.43 17.77
C GLY A 14 -7.79 4.46 18.04
N ASP A 15 -8.93 4.60 17.35
CA ASP A 15 -10.05 3.67 17.35
C ASP A 15 -9.96 2.56 16.28
N LEU A 16 -8.87 2.50 15.53
CA LEU A 16 -8.65 1.57 14.43
C LEU A 16 -7.24 0.96 14.50
N GLN A 17 -7.16 -0.34 14.28
CA GLN A 17 -5.90 -1.06 14.11
C GLN A 17 -5.95 -1.80 12.78
N VAL A 18 -4.84 -1.79 12.06
CA VAL A 18 -4.63 -2.53 10.81
C VAL A 18 -3.29 -3.24 10.94
N GLU A 19 -3.23 -4.50 10.54
CA GLU A 19 -2.02 -5.32 10.59
C GLU A 19 -1.84 -6.06 9.28
N ILE A 20 -0.60 -6.13 8.81
CA ILE A 20 -0.18 -6.89 7.62
C ILE A 20 0.14 -8.33 8.04
N LYS A 21 -0.55 -9.29 7.41
CA LYS A 21 -0.34 -10.73 7.65
C LYS A 21 0.36 -11.42 6.49
N SER A 22 0.17 -10.92 5.28
CA SER A 22 0.82 -11.38 4.06
C SER A 22 1.25 -10.18 3.23
N PRO A 23 2.49 -10.16 2.74
CA PRO A 23 3.54 -11.19 2.90
C PRO A 23 4.08 -11.28 4.33
N HIS A 24 4.44 -12.49 4.75
CA HIS A 24 5.02 -12.73 6.09
C HIS A 24 6.35 -12.00 6.26
N TYR A 25 6.52 -11.34 7.41
CA TYR A 25 7.77 -10.72 7.83
C TYR A 25 8.90 -11.77 7.84
N CYS A 26 9.99 -11.51 7.11
CA CYS A 26 11.27 -12.24 7.08
C CYS A 26 11.42 -13.54 6.27
N ASP A 27 10.37 -14.24 5.83
CA ASP A 27 10.54 -15.61 5.26
C ASP A 27 10.16 -15.81 3.79
N THR A 28 9.59 -14.80 3.12
CA THR A 28 9.13 -14.98 1.74
C THR A 28 9.90 -14.09 0.79
N ASP A 29 10.78 -14.70 -0.02
CA ASP A 29 11.16 -14.08 -1.27
C ASP A 29 9.95 -14.09 -2.20
N LEU A 30 9.36 -12.92 -2.41
CA LEU A 30 8.21 -12.78 -3.29
C LEU A 30 8.64 -12.89 -4.75
N PRO A 31 7.78 -13.41 -5.63
CA PRO A 31 7.97 -13.27 -7.07
C PRO A 31 8.27 -11.80 -7.42
N SER A 32 9.40 -11.56 -8.08
CA SER A 32 9.65 -10.27 -8.75
C SER A 32 8.71 -10.15 -9.94
N GLY A 33 8.14 -8.97 -10.11
CA GLY A 33 7.21 -8.70 -11.19
C GLY A 33 5.86 -9.41 -11.05
N GLY A 34 4.89 -8.89 -11.77
CA GLY A 34 3.49 -9.32 -11.68
C GLY A 34 2.79 -8.95 -10.36
N ASN A 35 1.63 -9.58 -10.17
CA ASN A 35 0.69 -9.27 -9.10
C ASN A 35 0.88 -10.21 -7.90
N ASN A 36 1.24 -9.64 -6.76
CA ASN A 36 1.34 -10.30 -5.47
C ASN A 36 0.10 -9.99 -4.62
N GLU A 37 -0.41 -10.97 -3.87
CA GLU A 37 -1.49 -10.70 -2.92
C GLU A 37 -0.93 -10.08 -1.63
N GLY A 38 -1.46 -8.92 -1.24
CA GLY A 38 -1.27 -8.34 0.08
C GLY A 38 -2.52 -8.56 0.91
N ALA A 39 -2.38 -9.06 2.13
CA ALA A 39 -3.52 -9.34 3.00
C ALA A 39 -3.21 -9.11 4.47
N GLY A 40 -4.25 -8.89 5.24
CA GLY A 40 -4.11 -8.70 6.67
C GLY A 40 -5.43 -8.59 7.40
N THR A 41 -5.36 -8.10 8.63
CA THR A 41 -6.51 -7.95 9.53
C THR A 41 -6.70 -6.50 9.93
N TYR A 42 -7.93 -6.14 10.29
CA TYR A 42 -8.22 -4.87 10.93
C TYR A 42 -9.25 -5.05 12.04
N SER A 43 -9.22 -4.17 13.03
CA SER A 43 -10.22 -4.10 14.09
C SER A 43 -10.52 -2.64 14.44
N GLY A 44 -11.76 -2.35 14.84
CA GLY A 44 -12.21 -0.98 15.09
C GLY A 44 -13.15 -0.47 14.02
N ASN A 45 -13.23 0.86 13.88
CA ASN A 45 -14.23 1.51 13.04
C ASN A 45 -13.66 1.95 11.69
N LEU A 46 -14.15 1.38 10.58
CA LEU A 46 -13.80 1.81 9.21
C LEU A 46 -14.87 2.71 8.56
N ASN A 47 -15.93 3.11 9.28
CA ASN A 47 -16.98 3.92 8.67
C ASN A 47 -16.41 5.25 8.15
N GLY A 48 -16.60 5.51 6.85
CA GLY A 48 -16.07 6.69 6.15
C GLY A 48 -14.55 6.70 5.99
N ARG A 49 -13.90 5.54 6.13
CA ARG A 49 -12.44 5.37 6.03
C ARG A 49 -12.10 4.22 5.08
N GLU A 50 -10.90 4.30 4.52
CA GLU A 50 -10.37 3.33 3.57
C GLU A 50 -8.98 2.90 4.01
N ILE A 51 -8.67 1.62 3.80
CA ILE A 51 -7.32 1.09 3.98
C ILE A 51 -6.58 1.23 2.65
N TRP A 52 -5.46 1.93 2.67
CA TRP A 52 -4.55 2.06 1.55
C TRP A 52 -3.26 1.31 1.84
N ILE A 53 -2.87 0.43 0.93
CA ILE A 53 -1.57 -0.23 0.99
C ILE A 53 -0.63 0.50 0.05
N LEU A 54 0.51 0.94 0.59
CA LEU A 54 1.55 1.60 -0.18
C LEU A 54 2.77 0.69 -0.28
N VAL A 55 3.40 0.66 -1.45
CA VAL A 55 4.73 0.05 -1.63
C VAL A 55 5.73 1.19 -1.73
N TYR A 56 6.71 1.20 -0.83
CA TYR A 56 7.85 2.10 -0.88
C TYR A 56 9.06 1.37 -1.47
N THR A 57 9.68 1.98 -2.48
CA THR A 57 10.75 1.38 -3.29
C THR A 57 12.13 1.97 -2.98
N GLN A 58 13.19 1.41 -3.58
CA GLN A 58 14.54 1.98 -3.45
C GLN A 58 14.73 3.29 -4.23
N SER A 59 13.82 3.62 -5.17
CA SER A 59 13.78 4.94 -5.82
C SER A 59 13.26 6.05 -4.91
N LEU A 60 12.96 5.72 -3.64
CA LEU A 60 12.46 6.63 -2.61
C LEU A 60 11.06 7.16 -2.92
N GLU A 61 10.23 6.32 -3.53
CA GLU A 61 8.88 6.65 -3.98
C GLU A 61 7.85 5.66 -3.43
N TYR A 62 6.64 6.16 -3.19
CA TYR A 62 5.48 5.40 -2.78
C TYR A 62 4.55 5.13 -3.95
N PHE A 63 4.01 3.92 -3.98
CA PHE A 63 3.05 3.48 -4.99
C PHE A 63 1.80 2.93 -4.29
N PRO A 64 0.64 3.62 -4.39
CA PRO A 64 -0.62 3.09 -3.92
C PRO A 64 -0.99 1.81 -4.67
N GLN A 65 -1.32 0.77 -3.91
CA GLN A 65 -1.68 -0.55 -4.42
C GLN A 65 -3.20 -0.70 -4.48
N SER A 66 -3.69 -1.41 -5.49
CA SER A 66 -5.11 -1.53 -5.77
C SER A 66 -5.46 -2.90 -6.31
N PRO A 67 -6.60 -3.49 -5.91
CA PRO A 67 -7.13 -4.70 -6.55
C PRO A 67 -7.71 -4.41 -7.94
N ASP A 68 -8.08 -3.15 -8.23
CA ASP A 68 -8.55 -2.69 -9.54
C ASP A 68 -8.32 -1.17 -9.68
N ALA A 69 -7.21 -0.82 -10.34
CA ALA A 69 -6.82 0.57 -10.55
C ALA A 69 -7.84 1.33 -11.43
N CYS A 70 -8.44 0.66 -12.41
CA CYS A 70 -9.40 1.27 -13.33
C CYS A 70 -10.72 1.63 -12.63
N GLN A 71 -11.07 0.88 -11.58
CA GLN A 71 -12.19 1.18 -10.67
C GLN A 71 -11.77 2.02 -9.46
N GLN A 72 -10.50 2.43 -9.36
CA GLN A 72 -9.98 3.33 -8.34
C GLN A 72 -10.16 2.77 -6.92
N LEU A 73 -10.00 1.46 -6.74
CA LEU A 73 -10.34 0.81 -5.47
C LEU A 73 -9.17 0.87 -4.48
N PRO A 74 -9.43 1.21 -3.20
CA PRO A 74 -8.51 0.91 -2.11
C PRO A 74 -8.48 -0.60 -1.81
N ALA A 75 -7.79 -1.02 -0.75
CA ALA A 75 -7.85 -2.41 -0.30
C ALA A 75 -9.30 -2.80 0.04
N GLN A 76 -9.68 -4.02 -0.35
CA GLN A 76 -11.01 -4.56 -0.04
C GLN A 76 -11.02 -5.01 1.41
N ALA A 77 -11.86 -4.39 2.25
CA ALA A 77 -11.97 -4.67 3.67
C ALA A 77 -13.36 -5.20 4.03
N SER A 78 -13.43 -6.40 4.64
CA SER A 78 -14.68 -7.00 5.10
C SER A 78 -14.43 -8.03 6.20
N GLY A 79 -15.34 -8.12 7.17
CA GLY A 79 -15.30 -9.14 8.22
C GLY A 79 -14.01 -9.14 9.05
N GLY A 80 -13.38 -7.98 9.24
CA GLY A 80 -12.11 -7.85 9.97
C GLY A 80 -10.85 -8.24 9.19
N ASN A 81 -10.99 -8.50 7.88
CA ASN A 81 -9.88 -8.84 6.99
C ASN A 81 -9.79 -7.82 5.87
N TRP A 82 -8.58 -7.56 5.38
CA TRP A 82 -8.36 -6.77 4.17
C TRP A 82 -7.48 -7.53 3.17
N VAL A 83 -7.69 -7.24 1.88
CA VAL A 83 -6.90 -7.79 0.78
C VAL A 83 -6.69 -6.74 -0.33
N THR A 84 -5.55 -6.80 -1.01
CA THR A 84 -5.26 -6.01 -2.20
C THR A 84 -4.30 -6.77 -3.13
N THR A 85 -4.16 -6.27 -4.34
CA THR A 85 -3.11 -6.68 -5.28
C THR A 85 -1.95 -5.69 -5.22
N MET A 86 -0.73 -6.20 -5.17
CA MET A 86 0.51 -5.43 -5.10
C MET A 86 1.42 -5.74 -6.29
N ALA A 87 1.91 -4.70 -6.96
CA ALA A 87 2.95 -4.81 -7.98
C ALA A 87 4.32 -4.52 -7.35
N LEU A 88 5.25 -5.47 -7.43
CA LEU A 88 6.56 -5.40 -6.77
C LEU A 88 7.70 -5.48 -7.78
N GLY A 89 8.14 -4.32 -8.25
CA GLY A 89 9.29 -4.16 -9.15
C GLY A 89 9.11 -4.82 -10.52
N PRO A 90 10.08 -4.65 -11.41
CA PRO A 90 10.12 -5.38 -12.68
C PRO A 90 10.46 -6.87 -12.46
N ASP A 91 10.12 -7.69 -13.47
CA ASP A 91 10.54 -9.09 -13.51
C ASP A 91 12.08 -9.20 -13.36
N ASP A 92 12.52 -10.29 -12.73
CA ASP A 92 13.93 -10.69 -12.60
C ASP A 92 14.86 -9.73 -11.84
N GLN A 93 14.32 -8.86 -10.98
CA GLN A 93 15.13 -8.00 -10.11
C GLN A 93 14.82 -8.24 -8.63
N ALA A 94 15.86 -8.59 -7.88
CA ALA A 94 15.81 -8.62 -6.43
C ALA A 94 15.81 -7.17 -5.91
N GLU A 95 14.72 -6.75 -5.31
CA GLU A 95 14.58 -5.45 -4.69
C GLU A 95 13.96 -5.59 -3.30
N ARG A 96 14.24 -4.61 -2.44
CA ARG A 96 13.63 -4.49 -1.12
C ARG A 96 12.53 -3.46 -1.18
N PHE A 97 11.41 -3.77 -0.56
CA PHE A 97 10.24 -2.89 -0.49
C PHE A 97 9.78 -2.78 0.96
N ASP A 98 9.26 -1.60 1.34
CA ASP A 98 8.43 -1.50 2.53
C ASP A 98 6.97 -1.47 2.10
N ILE A 99 6.19 -2.42 2.61
CA ILE A 99 4.74 -2.45 2.45
C ILE A 99 4.17 -1.74 3.67
N VAL A 100 3.38 -0.71 3.44
CA VAL A 100 2.86 0.18 4.48
C VAL A 100 1.34 0.17 4.43
N ALA A 101 0.72 -0.25 5.53
CA ALA A 101 -0.72 -0.16 5.71
C ALA A 101 -1.07 1.20 6.31
N THR A 102 -1.87 1.95 5.57
CA THR A 102 -2.31 3.30 5.94
C THR A 102 -3.83 3.38 5.91
N VAL A 103 -4.37 4.39 6.60
CA VAL A 103 -5.78 4.72 6.57
C VAL A 103 -5.96 6.17 6.21
N ALA A 104 -6.99 6.44 5.43
CA ALA A 104 -7.45 7.78 5.10
C ALA A 104 -8.98 7.84 5.16
N GLY A 105 -9.55 9.03 5.33
CA GLY A 105 -10.99 9.22 5.12
C GLY A 105 -11.35 8.96 3.64
N SER A 106 -12.49 8.35 3.37
CA SER A 106 -12.91 8.03 1.99
C SER A 106 -13.06 9.27 1.09
N ASP A 107 -13.38 10.41 1.72
CA ASP A 107 -13.52 11.73 1.07
C ASP A 107 -12.30 12.64 1.31
N SER A 108 -11.23 12.13 1.92
CA SER A 108 -10.02 12.93 2.19
C SER A 108 -9.24 13.24 0.91
N GLU A 109 -8.39 14.27 0.98
CA GLU A 109 -7.47 14.62 -0.11
C GLU A 109 -6.61 13.43 -0.53
N ALA A 110 -6.01 12.72 0.43
CA ALA A 110 -5.19 11.55 0.12
C ALA A 110 -5.94 10.46 -0.66
N SER A 111 -7.13 10.07 -0.22
CA SER A 111 -7.92 9.06 -0.94
C SER A 111 -8.28 9.53 -2.36
N GLN A 112 -8.70 10.79 -2.51
CA GLN A 112 -9.04 11.35 -3.83
C GLN A 112 -7.84 11.41 -4.77
N VAL A 113 -6.66 11.81 -4.26
CA VAL A 113 -5.41 11.85 -5.05
C VAL A 113 -5.01 10.45 -5.50
N PHE A 114 -5.07 9.45 -4.63
CA PHE A 114 -4.76 8.07 -5.00
C PHE A 114 -5.74 7.50 -6.02
N LYS A 115 -7.03 7.76 -5.86
CA LYS A 115 -8.06 7.36 -6.83
C LYS A 115 -7.84 7.99 -8.20
N ALA A 116 -7.55 9.29 -8.24
CA ALA A 116 -7.24 9.99 -9.48
C ALA A 116 -5.96 9.45 -10.14
N TRP A 117 -4.91 9.21 -9.35
CA TRP A 117 -3.66 8.62 -9.81
C TRP A 117 -3.85 7.24 -10.41
N LEU A 118 -4.60 6.35 -9.73
CA LEU A 118 -4.94 5.02 -10.24
C LEU A 118 -5.69 5.10 -11.57
N LYS A 119 -6.64 6.03 -11.70
CA LYS A 119 -7.39 6.22 -12.94
C LYS A 119 -6.49 6.67 -14.09
N THR A 120 -5.63 7.66 -13.85
CA THR A 120 -4.69 8.15 -14.86
C THR A 120 -3.71 7.06 -15.28
N GLY A 121 -3.16 6.29 -14.32
CA GLY A 121 -2.26 5.20 -14.65
C GLY A 121 -2.96 4.06 -15.41
N CYS A 122 -4.21 3.73 -15.07
CA CYS A 122 -4.99 2.77 -15.87
C CYS A 122 -5.21 3.26 -17.32
N ASP A 123 -5.46 4.56 -17.52
CA ASP A 123 -5.71 5.12 -18.85
C ASP A 123 -4.46 5.27 -19.72
N THR A 124 -3.29 5.46 -19.08
CA THR A 124 -2.03 5.82 -19.75
C THR A 124 -0.96 4.76 -19.69
N GLU A 125 -1.18 3.70 -18.91
CA GLU A 125 -0.18 2.67 -18.57
C GLU A 125 1.06 3.24 -17.87
N ASP A 126 0.97 4.44 -17.29
CA ASP A 126 2.06 5.11 -16.57
C ASP A 126 1.67 5.43 -15.12
N TYR A 127 2.43 4.86 -14.18
CA TYR A 127 2.17 4.94 -12.75
C TYR A 127 3.38 5.59 -12.04
N PRO A 128 3.58 6.91 -12.16
CA PRO A 128 4.70 7.59 -11.52
C PRO A 128 4.57 7.56 -9.99
N GLY A 129 5.65 7.27 -9.27
CA GLY A 129 5.62 7.17 -7.81
C GLY A 129 5.52 8.52 -7.09
N PHE A 130 5.04 8.49 -5.85
CA PHE A 130 4.94 9.66 -4.98
C PHE A 130 6.19 9.80 -4.11
N ARG A 131 6.92 10.92 -4.25
CA ARG A 131 7.97 11.28 -3.29
C ARG A 131 7.40 11.95 -2.05
N ASP A 132 6.41 12.82 -2.27
CA ASP A 132 5.64 13.48 -1.24
C ASP A 132 4.22 12.91 -1.25
N LEU A 133 3.78 12.38 -0.11
CA LEU A 133 2.43 11.84 0.04
C LEU A 133 1.41 12.95 0.28
N PRO A 134 0.18 12.82 -0.26
CA PRO A 134 -0.90 13.76 0.04
C PRO A 134 -1.27 13.72 1.53
N ALA A 135 -1.73 14.86 2.05
CA ALA A 135 -2.13 14.95 3.46
C ALA A 135 -3.37 14.09 3.77
N GLY A 136 -3.45 13.60 5.00
CA GLY A 136 -4.61 12.84 5.50
C GLY A 136 -4.44 11.32 5.54
N LEU A 137 -3.21 10.81 5.33
CA LEU A 137 -2.85 9.41 5.56
C LEU A 137 -2.28 9.24 6.94
N THR A 138 -2.73 8.20 7.66
CA THR A 138 -2.09 7.74 8.89
C THR A 138 -1.60 6.32 8.69
N GLU A 139 -0.31 6.10 8.93
CA GLU A 139 0.25 4.75 8.97
C GLU A 139 -0.15 4.01 10.24
N LEU A 140 -0.44 2.72 10.08
CA LEU A 140 -0.84 1.83 11.17
C LEU A 140 0.07 0.61 11.31
N ASP A 141 0.65 0.14 10.21
CA ASP A 141 1.60 -0.98 10.20
C ASP A 141 2.52 -0.90 8.98
N ALA A 142 3.71 -1.48 9.09
CA ALA A 142 4.65 -1.58 7.98
C ALA A 142 5.55 -2.81 8.11
N VAL A 143 5.78 -3.49 6.98
CA VAL A 143 6.68 -4.65 6.88
C VAL A 143 7.67 -4.46 5.74
N THR A 144 8.93 -4.86 5.96
CA THR A 144 9.95 -4.89 4.91
C THR A 144 9.99 -6.27 4.26
N VAL A 145 9.95 -6.31 2.93
CA VAL A 145 10.06 -7.54 2.14
C VAL A 145 11.15 -7.45 1.08
N LYS A 146 11.44 -8.58 0.45
CA LYS A 146 12.34 -8.68 -0.70
C LYS A 146 11.72 -9.55 -1.79
N THR A 147 11.90 -9.15 -3.04
CA THR A 147 11.64 -10.04 -4.17
C THR A 147 12.85 -10.92 -4.45
N LYS A 148 12.60 -12.11 -4.99
CA LYS A 148 13.64 -12.95 -5.59
C LYS A 148 14.02 -12.33 -6.93
N GLY A 149 15.30 -12.04 -7.12
CA GLY A 149 15.87 -12.03 -8.47
C GLY A 149 16.03 -13.48 -8.96
N PRO A 150 16.34 -13.69 -10.25
CA PRO A 150 16.55 -15.02 -10.82
C PRO A 150 17.67 -15.79 -10.11
#